data_AF-A0A947AXK5-F1
#
_entry.id   AF-A0A947AXK5-F1
#
_cell.length_a   1.000
_cell.length_b   1.000
_cell.length_c   1.000
_cell.angle_alpha   90.00
_cell.angle_beta   90.00
_cell.angle_gamma   90.00
#
_symmetry.space_group_name_H-M   'P 1'
#
loop_
_entity.id
_entity.type
_entity.pdbx_description
1 polymer ?
#
loop_
_entity_poly.entity_id
_entity_poly.type
_entity_poly.pdbx_seq_one_letter_code
_entity_poly.pdbx_strand_id
1 'polypeptide(L)'
;MLEFHIKYLSKRDNIKVIFIPGTKDQKNEIKQDWRNQFMSGCLSFINFAMNGLDLIWNSDLVISGSGAMITEAAALNVPAYSTFCSQIGGVDHYFESLGRLIVLRDENDIKNKIKIEKRNHQYNSVKNDCKCT
;
A
#
# COMPACT_ATOMS: atom_id res chain seq x y z
N MET A 1 -6.07 13.73 5.30
CA MET A 1 -5.78 12.82 4.15
C MET A 1 -5.96 11.34 4.49
N LEU A 2 -5.41 10.82 5.61
CA LEU A 2 -5.62 9.42 6.01
C LEU A 2 -7.11 9.06 6.17
N GLU A 3 -7.90 9.90 6.86
CA GLU A 3 -9.33 9.65 7.03
C GLU A 3 -10.07 9.46 5.71
N PHE A 4 -9.70 10.24 4.70
CA PHE A 4 -10.33 10.19 3.40
C PHE A 4 -10.05 8.85 2.71
N HIS A 5 -8.83 8.32 2.83
CA HIS A 5 -8.49 7.00 2.32
C HIS A 5 -9.35 5.91 2.97
N ILE A 6 -9.45 5.92 4.31
CA ILE A 6 -10.25 4.93 5.04
C ILE A 6 -11.73 5.06 4.65
N LYS A 7 -12.31 6.27 4.66
CA LYS A 7 -13.69 6.52 4.19
C LYS A 7 -13.92 6.05 2.77
N TYR A 8 -12.97 6.28 1.87
CA TYR A 8 -13.10 5.89 0.46
C TYR A 8 -13.01 4.37 0.26
N LEU A 9 -12.08 3.71 0.95
CA LEU A 9 -11.86 2.26 0.86
C LEU A 9 -12.95 1.47 1.58
N SER A 10 -13.36 1.90 2.78
CA SER A 10 -14.36 1.21 3.62
C SER A 10 -15.80 1.29 3.08
N LYS A 11 -16.05 2.06 2.02
CA LYS A 11 -17.37 2.06 1.33
C LYS A 11 -17.59 0.85 0.42
N ARG A 12 -16.61 -0.05 0.30
CA ARG A 12 -16.64 -1.18 -0.63
C ARG A 12 -16.54 -2.49 0.15
N ASP A 13 -17.45 -3.41 -0.14
CA ASP A 13 -17.62 -4.62 0.67
C ASP A 13 -16.51 -5.68 0.46
N ASN A 14 -15.74 -5.58 -0.62
CA ASN A 14 -14.71 -6.56 -0.99
C ASN A 14 -13.28 -6.06 -0.76
N ILE A 15 -13.10 -5.09 0.15
CA ILE A 15 -11.78 -4.55 0.47
C ILE A 15 -11.45 -4.83 1.92
N LYS A 16 -10.24 -5.37 2.13
CA LYS A 16 -9.61 -5.44 3.43
C LYS A 16 -8.42 -4.50 3.47
N VAL A 17 -8.42 -3.59 4.44
CA VAL A 17 -7.33 -2.65 4.67
C VAL A 17 -6.49 -3.16 5.84
N ILE A 18 -5.24 -3.51 5.55
CA ILE A 18 -4.24 -3.83 6.56
C ILE A 18 -3.53 -2.53 6.93
N PHE A 19 -3.76 -2.03 8.13
CA PHE A 19 -3.16 -0.80 8.62
C PHE A 19 -1.90 -1.09 9.43
N ILE A 20 -0.81 -0.40 9.10
CA ILE A 20 0.49 -0.52 9.78
C ILE A 20 0.79 0.81 10.48
N PRO A 21 0.46 0.94 11.78
CA PRO A 21 0.72 2.17 12.51
C PRO A 21 2.22 2.29 12.84
N GLY A 22 2.77 3.50 12.68
CA GLY A 22 4.18 3.79 13.00
C GLY A 22 4.45 3.87 14.49
N THR A 23 3.43 4.15 15.31
CA THR A 23 3.55 4.23 16.78
C THR A 23 2.35 3.59 17.49
N LYS A 24 2.52 3.25 18.77
CA LYS A 24 1.42 2.72 19.60
C LYS A 24 0.30 3.74 19.80
N ASP A 25 0.63 5.02 19.92
CA ASP A 25 -0.35 6.09 20.10
C ASP A 25 -1.22 6.25 18.86
N GLN A 26 -0.59 6.26 17.67
CA GLN A 26 -1.31 6.28 16.39
C GLN A 26 -2.23 5.07 16.24
N LYS A 27 -1.79 3.88 16.70
CA LYS A 27 -2.64 2.67 16.70
C LYS A 27 -3.90 2.86 17.53
N ASN A 28 -3.77 3.44 18.72
CA ASN A 28 -4.89 3.62 19.65
C ASN A 28 -5.88 4.66 19.13
N GLU A 29 -5.38 5.79 18.63
CA GLU A 29 -6.18 6.86 18.02
C GLU A 29 -7.02 6.33 16.85
N ILE A 30 -6.38 5.66 15.89
CA ILE A 30 -7.07 5.09 14.72
C ILE A 30 -8.08 4.01 15.12
N LYS A 31 -7.76 3.19 16.13
CA LYS A 31 -8.69 2.18 16.64
C LYS A 31 -9.94 2.80 17.25
N GLN A 32 -9.80 3.96 17.89
CA GLN A 32 -10.92 4.68 18.48
C GLN A 32 -11.78 5.34 17.40
N ASP A 33 -11.16 6.03 16.45
CA ASP A 33 -11.86 6.77 15.39
C ASP A 33 -12.59 5.85 14.39
N TRP A 34 -12.03 4.67 14.12
CA TRP A 34 -12.53 3.73 13.11
C TRP A 34 -13.02 2.42 13.70
N ARG A 35 -13.51 2.46 14.95
CA ARG A 35 -13.93 1.27 15.70
C ARG A 35 -14.89 0.37 14.92
N ASN A 36 -15.87 0.96 14.23
CA ASN A 36 -16.86 0.21 13.45
C ASN A 36 -16.22 -0.57 12.29
N GLN A 37 -15.24 0.03 11.62
CA GLN A 37 -14.53 -0.60 10.51
C GLN A 37 -13.65 -1.76 11.00
N PHE A 38 -13.03 -1.63 12.18
CA PHE A 38 -12.33 -2.75 12.81
C PHE A 38 -13.30 -3.87 13.23
N MET A 39 -14.47 -3.54 13.78
CA MET A 39 -15.49 -4.53 14.15
C MET A 39 -16.07 -5.26 12.94
N SER A 40 -16.24 -4.57 11.80
CA SER A 40 -16.71 -5.18 10.54
C SER A 40 -15.68 -6.09 9.88
N GLY A 41 -14.41 -6.04 10.29
CA GLY A 41 -13.31 -6.76 9.64
C GLY A 41 -12.74 -6.08 8.39
N CYS A 42 -13.32 -4.96 7.94
CA CYS A 42 -12.79 -4.14 6.84
C CYS A 42 -11.39 -3.61 7.15
N LEU A 43 -11.15 -3.14 8.38
CA LEU A 43 -9.84 -2.70 8.85
C LEU A 43 -9.22 -3.73 9.79
N SER A 44 -7.91 -3.94 9.70
CA SER A 44 -7.16 -4.85 10.57
C SER A 44 -5.75 -4.35 10.83
N PHE A 45 -5.23 -4.59 12.04
CA PHE A 45 -3.82 -4.38 12.36
C PHE A 45 -3.04 -5.68 12.23
N ILE A 46 -1.77 -5.57 11.87
CA ILE A 46 -0.81 -6.67 12.07
C ILE A 46 -0.33 -6.61 13.53
N ASN A 47 -0.46 -7.73 14.25
CA ASN A 47 -0.11 -7.81 15.68
C ASN A 47 1.20 -8.56 15.95
N PHE A 48 1.93 -8.94 14.89
CA PHE A 48 3.20 -9.66 14.97
C PHE A 48 4.17 -9.11 13.92
N ALA A 49 5.47 -9.36 14.09
CA ALA A 49 6.45 -8.98 13.09
C ALA A 49 6.27 -9.85 11.84
N MET A 50 6.13 -9.21 10.69
CA MET A 50 6.06 -9.86 9.38
C MET A 50 7.22 -9.39 8.50
N ASN A 51 7.61 -10.21 7.53
CA ASN A 51 8.45 -9.76 6.44
C ASN A 51 7.68 -8.73 5.60
N GLY A 52 8.19 -7.50 5.54
CA GLY A 52 7.57 -6.40 4.80
C GLY A 52 7.43 -6.69 3.31
N LEU A 53 8.42 -7.34 2.69
CA LEU A 53 8.38 -7.68 1.27
C LEU A 53 7.31 -8.72 0.95
N ASP A 54 7.15 -9.73 1.81
CA ASP A 54 6.11 -10.74 1.64
C ASP A 54 4.72 -10.12 1.78
N LEU A 55 4.55 -9.18 2.72
CA LEU A 55 3.32 -8.44 2.89
C LEU A 55 2.99 -7.60 1.66
N ILE A 56 3.97 -6.83 1.17
CA ILE A 56 3.83 -6.01 -0.05
C ILE A 56 3.49 -6.91 -1.25
N TRP A 57 4.21 -8.01 -1.44
CA TRP A 57 4.00 -8.92 -2.55
C TRP A 57 2.61 -9.57 -2.53
N ASN A 58 2.08 -9.88 -1.37
CA ASN A 58 0.73 -10.45 -1.23
C ASN A 58 -0.39 -9.39 -1.24
N SER A 59 -0.04 -8.10 -1.35
CA SER A 59 -1.02 -7.01 -1.42
C SER A 59 -1.42 -6.71 -2.87
N ASP A 60 -2.68 -6.29 -3.05
CA ASP A 60 -3.18 -5.83 -4.34
C ASP A 60 -2.65 -4.44 -4.71
N LEU A 61 -2.47 -3.59 -3.69
CA LEU A 61 -1.87 -2.26 -3.78
C LEU A 61 -1.30 -1.84 -2.43
N VAL A 62 -0.40 -0.87 -2.45
CA VAL A 62 0.18 -0.25 -1.25
C VAL A 62 -0.02 1.25 -1.31
N ILE A 63 -0.51 1.84 -0.22
CA ILE A 63 -0.63 3.29 -0.04
C ILE A 63 0.22 3.67 1.16
N SER A 64 1.18 4.58 0.99
CA SER A 64 1.99 5.08 2.10
C SER A 64 2.39 6.53 1.89
N GLY A 65 2.59 7.28 2.96
CA GLY A 65 3.02 8.67 2.90
C GLY A 65 4.52 8.87 2.81
N SER A 66 5.35 7.84 3.01
CA SER A 66 6.81 7.85 2.82
C SER A 66 7.38 6.47 3.22
N GLY A 67 8.70 6.28 3.08
CA GLY A 67 9.44 5.17 3.69
C GLY A 67 9.71 4.00 2.73
N ALA A 68 10.63 3.11 3.13
CA ALA A 68 11.13 2.04 2.28
C ALA A 68 10.04 1.18 1.64
N MET A 69 8.93 0.92 2.34
CA MET A 69 7.84 0.09 1.84
C MET A 69 7.21 0.60 0.54
N ILE A 70 7.12 1.93 0.32
CA ILE A 70 6.53 2.45 -0.92
C ILE A 70 7.46 2.22 -2.11
N THR A 71 8.75 2.44 -1.89
CA THR A 71 9.81 2.21 -2.86
C THR A 71 9.94 0.72 -3.18
N GLU A 72 9.88 -0.14 -2.16
CA GLU A 72 9.87 -1.59 -2.29
C GLU A 72 8.65 -2.08 -3.09
N ALA A 73 7.46 -1.52 -2.85
CA ALA A 73 6.26 -1.84 -3.63
C ALA A 73 6.44 -1.49 -5.11
N ALA A 74 6.94 -0.28 -5.40
CA ALA A 74 7.22 0.14 -6.77
C ALA A 74 8.28 -0.75 -7.45
N ALA A 75 9.30 -1.20 -6.70
CA ALA A 75 10.33 -2.11 -7.18
C ALA A 75 9.77 -3.52 -7.49
N LEU A 76 8.85 -4.02 -6.65
CA LEU A 76 8.18 -5.31 -6.79
C LEU A 76 7.05 -5.32 -7.84
N ASN A 77 6.84 -4.22 -8.56
CA ASN A 77 5.68 -4.03 -9.45
C ASN A 77 4.34 -4.30 -8.75
N VAL A 78 4.25 -3.93 -7.48
CA VAL A 78 2.98 -3.83 -6.75
C VAL A 78 2.48 -2.39 -6.93
N PRO A 79 1.21 -2.17 -7.32
CA PRO A 79 0.67 -0.82 -7.45
C PRO A 79 0.92 0.03 -6.19
N ALA A 80 1.72 1.08 -6.35
CA ALA A 80 2.21 1.91 -5.26
C ALA A 80 1.65 3.33 -5.38
N TYR A 81 1.04 3.82 -4.31
CA TYR A 81 0.46 5.15 -4.22
C TYR A 81 1.06 5.92 -3.05
N SER A 82 1.77 7.01 -3.36
CA SER A 82 2.37 7.87 -2.34
C SER A 82 1.41 8.99 -1.94
N THR A 83 1.20 9.21 -0.64
CA THR A 83 0.54 10.43 -0.14
C THR A 83 1.55 11.55 0.19
N PHE A 84 2.84 11.34 -0.11
CA PHE A 84 3.89 12.32 0.13
C PHE A 84 3.83 13.46 -0.88
N CYS A 85 3.63 14.69 -0.40
CA CYS A 85 3.42 15.85 -1.26
C CYS A 85 4.54 16.90 -1.21
N SER A 86 5.56 16.77 -0.35
CA SER A 86 6.59 17.80 -0.19
C SER A 86 7.73 17.65 -1.20
N GLN A 87 8.67 16.74 -0.96
CA GLN A 87 9.82 16.53 -1.84
C GLN A 87 10.01 15.05 -2.10
N ILE A 88 9.63 14.59 -3.30
CA ILE A 88 9.80 13.21 -3.71
C ILE A 88 11.31 12.89 -3.68
N GLY A 89 11.70 11.84 -2.95
CA GLY A 89 13.09 11.39 -2.93
C GLY A 89 13.54 10.92 -4.32
N GLY A 90 14.83 11.00 -4.63
CA GLY A 90 15.31 10.68 -5.99
C GLY A 90 14.89 9.29 -6.50
N VAL A 91 14.79 8.30 -5.60
CA VAL A 91 14.33 6.94 -5.94
C VAL A 91 12.84 6.91 -6.26
N ASP A 92 12.02 7.57 -5.43
CA ASP A 92 10.58 7.67 -5.67
C ASP A 92 10.29 8.45 -6.96
N HIS A 93 11.10 9.48 -7.26
CA HIS A 93 10.97 10.26 -8.48
C HIS A 93 11.31 9.43 -9.71
N TYR A 94 12.33 8.58 -9.61
CA TYR A 94 12.63 7.59 -10.64
C TYR A 94 11.44 6.64 -10.88
N PHE A 95 10.85 6.06 -9.84
CA PHE A 95 9.68 5.18 -10.01
C PHE A 95 8.43 5.91 -10.51
N GLU A 96 8.23 7.17 -10.11
CA GLU A 96 7.16 8.02 -10.63
C GLU A 96 7.35 8.26 -12.13
N SER A 97 8.58 8.59 -12.56
CA SER A 97 8.90 8.79 -13.99
C SER A 97 8.68 7.54 -14.84
N LEU A 98 8.79 6.35 -14.24
CA LEU A 98 8.49 5.07 -14.87
C LEU A 98 7.01 4.68 -14.81
N GLY A 99 6.15 5.49 -14.18
CA GLY A 99 4.73 5.20 -13.96
C GLY A 99 4.47 4.05 -12.98
N ARG A 100 5.47 3.67 -12.16
CA ARG A 100 5.36 2.58 -11.16
C ARG A 100 4.98 3.07 -9.76
N LEU A 101 5.16 4.36 -9.50
CA LEU A 101 4.71 5.04 -8.29
C LEU A 101 3.78 6.19 -8.69
N ILE A 102 2.61 6.27 -8.06
CA ILE A 102 1.64 7.33 -8.33
C ILE A 102 1.53 8.23 -7.10
N VAL A 103 1.79 9.53 -7.27
CA VAL A 103 1.62 10.51 -6.19
C VAL A 103 0.18 11.01 -6.13
N LEU A 104 -0.40 10.92 -4.93
CA LEU A 104 -1.73 11.38 -4.56
C LEU A 104 -1.59 12.72 -3.84
N ARG A 105 -1.96 13.81 -4.51
CA ARG A 105 -1.78 15.18 -4.02
C ARG A 105 -2.98 15.70 -3.24
N ASP A 106 -4.16 15.16 -3.51
CA ASP A 106 -5.42 15.59 -2.94
C ASP A 106 -6.48 14.47 -2.92
N GLU A 107 -7.68 14.79 -2.47
CA GLU A 107 -8.80 13.84 -2.42
C GLU A 107 -9.32 13.43 -3.81
N ASN A 108 -9.13 14.27 -4.82
CA ASN A 108 -9.55 13.97 -6.19
C ASN A 108 -8.64 12.90 -6.80
N ASP A 109 -7.34 12.96 -6.52
CA ASP A 109 -6.38 11.93 -6.89
C ASP A 109 -6.74 10.57 -6.29
N ILE A 110 -7.20 10.53 -5.04
CA ILE A 110 -7.62 9.28 -4.38
C ILE A 110 -8.79 8.63 -5.15
N LYS A 111 -9.74 9.44 -5.63
CA LYS A 111 -10.90 8.95 -6.39
C LYS A 111 -10.52 8.49 -7.80
N ASN A 112 -9.65 9.23 -8.48
CA ASN A 112 -9.44 9.09 -9.92
C ASN A 112 -8.20 8.28 -10.29
N LYS A 113 -7.17 8.25 -9.43
CA LYS A 113 -5.89 7.58 -9.71
C LYS A 113 -5.80 6.20 -9.06
N ILE A 114 -6.40 5.97 -7.90
CA ILE A 114 -6.35 4.67 -7.23
C ILE A 114 -7.22 3.67 -7.98
N LYS A 115 -6.56 2.70 -8.62
CA LYS A 115 -7.20 1.53 -9.21
C LYS A 115 -7.25 0.42 -8.17
N ILE A 116 -8.47 0.07 -7.77
CA ILE A 116 -8.74 -1.01 -6.81
C ILE A 116 -9.12 -2.24 -7.61
N GLU A 117 -8.12 -3.05 -7.94
CA GLU A 117 -8.25 -4.25 -8.74
C GLU A 117 -7.45 -5.36 -8.07
N LYS A 118 -7.96 -6.59 -8.11
CA LYS A 118 -7.23 -7.73 -7.56
C LYS A 118 -6.00 -8.00 -8.41
N ARG A 119 -4.83 -8.08 -7.79
CA ARG A 119 -3.57 -8.28 -8.50
C ARG A 119 -3.46 -9.74 -8.92
N ASN A 120 -3.24 -9.96 -10.22
CA ASN A 120 -2.89 -11.28 -10.72
C ASN A 120 -1.42 -11.54 -10.43
N HIS A 121 -1.13 -12.44 -9.49
CA HIS A 121 0.23 -12.96 -9.29
C HIS A 121 0.60 -13.81 -10.50
N GLN A 122 1.16 -13.20 -11.55
CA GLN A 122 1.85 -13.97 -12.57
C GLN A 122 3.12 -14.53 -11.94
N TYR A 123 3.04 -15.78 -11.49
CA TYR A 123 4.20 -16.55 -11.11
C TYR A 123 4.98 -16.82 -12.39
N ASN A 124 5.89 -15.92 -12.75
CA ASN A 124 6.89 -16.22 -13.74
C ASN A 124 7.78 -17.28 -13.11
N SER A 125 7.51 -18.55 -13.44
CA SER A 125 8.44 -19.63 -13.16
C SER A 125 9.76 -19.21 -13.77
N VAL A 126 10.73 -18.87 -12.93
CA VAL A 126 12.12 -18.76 -13.34
C VAL A 126 12.46 -20.12 -13.93
N LYS A 127 12.55 -20.20 -15.26
CA LYS A 127 13.17 -21.36 -15.90
C LYS A 127 14.59 -21.38 -15.37
N ASN A 128 14.90 -22.38 -14.56
CA ASN A 128 16.25 -22.64 -14.09
C ASN A 128 17.10 -23.09 -15.30
N ASP A 129 17.51 -22.15 -16.14
CA ASP A 129 18.58 -22.35 -17.10
C ASP A 129 19.93 -22.07 -16.40
N CYS A 130 20.12 -22.69 -15.22
CA CYS A 130 21.46 -22.86 -14.67
C CYS A 130 22.13 -24.02 -15.40
N LYS A 131 22.70 -23.73 -16.57
CA LYS A 131 23.75 -24.58 -17.14
C LYS A 131 25.04 -24.26 -16.38
N CYS A 132 25.33 -25.08 -15.37
CA CYS A 132 26.71 -25.21 -14.91
C CYS A 132 27.49 -25.94 -16.01
N THR A 133 28.35 -25.20 -16.70
CA THR A 133 29.45 -25.74 -17.52
C THR A 133 30.76 -25.32 -16.90
#